data_AF-A0A4P5R0K3-F1
#
_entry.id   AF-A0A4P5R0K3-F1
#
_cell.length_a   1.000
_cell.length_b   1.000
_cell.length_c   1.000
_cell.angle_alpha   90.00
_cell.angle_beta   90.00
_cell.angle_gamma   90.00
#
_symmetry.space_group_name_H-M   'P 1'
#
loop_
_entity.id
_entity.type
_entity.pdbx_description
1 polymer ?
#
loop_
_entity_poly.entity_id
_entity_poly.type
_entity_poly.pdbx_seq_one_letter_code
_entity_poly.pdbx_strand_id
1 'polypeptide(L)'
;MGLVIADGFGTEIFDFAVLKSIENRFAEPRYREHLTSAYWEHNDLFDVRWLACDAALADSRFRFDVDTPEDLNYLESLVQSGNITMASTAHEIMDVARGS
;
A
#
# COMPACT_ATOMS: atom_id res chain seq x y z
N MET A 1 6.00 -9.90 7.04
CA MET A 1 7.06 -9.19 6.30
C MET A 1 6.61 -7.74 6.22
N GLY A 2 7.30 -6.82 6.89
CA GLY A 2 6.97 -5.40 6.78
C GLY A 2 7.53 -4.87 5.47
N LEU A 3 6.71 -4.15 4.69
CA LEU A 3 7.19 -3.45 3.52
C LEU A 3 8.16 -2.35 3.97
N VAL A 4 9.25 -2.17 3.24
CA VAL A 4 10.21 -1.06 3.45
C VAL A 4 9.69 0.26 2.88
N ILE A 5 8.50 0.24 2.27
CA ILE A 5 7.86 1.36 1.58
C ILE A 5 7.05 2.16 2.61
N ALA A 6 6.90 3.46 2.37
CA ALA A 6 5.95 4.27 3.11
C ALA A 6 4.53 3.67 3.06
N ASP A 7 3.84 3.69 4.18
CA ASP A 7 2.47 3.18 4.29
C ASP A 7 1.52 4.04 3.44
N GLY A 8 0.51 3.44 2.81
CA GLY A 8 -0.36 4.13 1.84
C GLY A 8 0.14 4.21 0.39
N PHE A 9 1.36 3.73 0.08
CA PHE A 9 1.81 3.49 -1.31
C PHE A 9 1.72 2.03 -1.75
N GLY A 10 1.19 1.15 -0.89
CA GLY A 10 0.97 -0.25 -1.22
C GLY A 10 0.10 -0.40 -2.47
N THR A 11 0.51 -1.26 -3.39
CA THR A 11 -0.30 -1.62 -4.56
C THR A 11 -0.11 -3.09 -4.84
N GLU A 12 -1.21 -3.77 -5.11
CA GLU A 12 -1.23 -5.20 -5.44
C GLU A 12 -1.95 -5.37 -6.78
N ILE A 13 -1.38 -6.22 -7.66
CA ILE A 13 -1.88 -6.45 -9.02
C ILE A 13 -2.14 -7.95 -9.17
N PHE A 14 -3.31 -8.31 -9.71
CA PHE A 14 -3.74 -9.69 -9.84
C PHE A 14 -4.29 -9.98 -11.22
N ASP A 15 -4.01 -11.19 -11.71
CA ASP A 15 -4.86 -11.78 -12.74
C ASP A 15 -6.26 -12.04 -12.16
N PHE A 16 -7.29 -11.65 -12.90
CA PHE A 16 -8.67 -11.82 -12.46
C PHE A 16 -9.04 -13.28 -12.17
N ALA A 17 -8.47 -14.23 -12.93
CA ALA A 17 -8.68 -15.65 -12.69
C ALA A 17 -8.11 -16.11 -11.34
N VAL A 18 -6.97 -15.55 -10.92
CA VAL A 18 -6.35 -15.82 -9.62
C VAL A 18 -7.23 -15.23 -8.51
N LEU A 19 -7.72 -14.00 -8.69
CA LEU A 19 -8.69 -13.34 -7.80
C LEU A 19 -9.93 -14.21 -7.54
N LYS A 20 -10.54 -14.70 -8.61
CA LYS A 20 -11.73 -15.55 -8.52
C LYS A 20 -11.44 -16.93 -7.92
N SER A 21 -10.19 -17.38 -7.96
CA SER A 21 -9.83 -18.69 -7.41
C SER A 21 -9.96 -18.74 -5.88
N ILE A 22 -9.79 -17.61 -5.18
CA ILE A 22 -9.92 -17.53 -3.72
C ILE A 22 -11.31 -17.99 -3.28
N GLU A 23 -12.37 -17.48 -3.93
CA GLU A 23 -13.76 -17.79 -3.59
C GLU A 23 -14.06 -19.30 -3.60
N ASN A 24 -13.41 -20.05 -4.50
CA ASN A 24 -13.63 -21.48 -4.67
C ASN A 24 -12.72 -22.34 -3.78
N ARG A 25 -11.58 -21.80 -3.33
CA ARG A 25 -10.54 -22.54 -2.62
C ARG A 25 -10.59 -22.33 -1.10
N PHE A 26 -11.03 -21.15 -0.67
CA PHE A 26 -11.04 -20.75 0.72
C PHE A 26 -12.41 -20.24 1.13
N ALA A 27 -12.95 -20.80 2.20
CA ALA A 27 -14.30 -20.46 2.69
C ALA A 27 -14.27 -19.50 3.89
N GLU A 28 -13.09 -19.31 4.48
CA GLU A 28 -12.87 -18.57 5.71
C GLU A 28 -13.24 -17.09 5.53
N PRO A 29 -14.09 -16.51 6.41
CA PRO A 29 -14.54 -15.13 6.28
C PRO A 29 -13.41 -14.09 6.21
N ARG A 30 -12.28 -14.33 6.90
CA ARG A 30 -11.13 -13.42 6.94
C ARG A 30 -10.52 -13.12 5.56
N TYR A 31 -10.63 -14.05 4.61
CA TYR A 31 -10.16 -13.83 3.24
C TYR A 31 -11.15 -13.04 2.37
N ARG A 32 -12.34 -12.72 2.88
CA ARG A 32 -13.26 -11.79 2.20
C ARG A 32 -13.00 -10.35 2.61
N GLU A 33 -12.54 -10.13 3.85
CA GLU A 33 -12.19 -8.82 4.39
C GLU A 33 -10.78 -8.40 3.96
N HIS A 34 -9.81 -9.32 4.05
CA HIS A 34 -8.42 -9.12 3.64
C HIS A 34 -8.06 -10.14 2.57
N LEU A 35 -8.49 -9.87 1.35
CA LEU A 35 -8.43 -10.83 0.26
C LEU A 35 -7.01 -11.30 -0.07
N THR A 36 -6.02 -10.43 0.11
CA THR A 36 -4.65 -10.72 -0.29
C THR A 36 -3.90 -11.60 0.72
N SER A 37 -4.39 -11.69 1.95
CA SER A 37 -3.87 -12.59 2.99
C SER A 37 -3.89 -14.06 2.54
N ALA A 38 -4.84 -14.48 1.70
CA ALA A 38 -4.88 -15.85 1.17
C ALA A 38 -3.67 -16.18 0.30
N TYR A 39 -3.16 -15.21 -0.48
CA TYR A 39 -1.98 -15.40 -1.31
C TYR A 39 -0.70 -15.42 -0.49
N TRP A 40 -0.64 -14.58 0.55
CA TRP A 40 0.53 -14.48 1.43
C TRP A 40 0.72 -15.75 2.28
N GLU A 41 -0.38 -16.30 2.79
CA GLU A 41 -0.35 -17.47 3.67
C GLU A 41 -0.20 -18.80 2.92
N HIS A 42 -0.64 -18.86 1.65
CA HIS A 42 -0.55 -20.05 0.80
C HIS A 42 0.30 -19.77 -0.45
N ASN A 43 1.45 -19.14 -0.27
CA ASN A 43 2.33 -18.75 -1.38
C ASN A 43 2.89 -19.96 -2.16
N ASP A 44 2.78 -21.18 -1.63
CA ASP A 44 3.08 -22.42 -2.32
C ASP A 44 2.07 -22.74 -3.44
N LEU A 45 0.87 -22.14 -3.38
CA LEU A 45 -0.20 -22.34 -4.35
C LEU A 45 -0.26 -21.26 -5.44
N PHE A 46 0.55 -20.20 -5.32
CA PHE A 46 0.49 -19.02 -6.19
C PHE A 46 1.89 -18.54 -6.60
N ASP A 47 2.02 -18.02 -7.82
CA ASP A 47 3.25 -17.32 -8.23
C ASP A 47 3.20 -15.87 -7.73
N VAL A 48 3.69 -15.64 -6.51
CA VAL A 48 3.72 -14.32 -5.89
C VAL A 48 5.08 -13.66 -6.16
N ARG A 49 5.04 -12.47 -6.77
CA ARG A 49 6.24 -11.70 -7.12
C ARG A 49 6.16 -10.28 -6.56
N TRP A 50 7.34 -9.69 -6.39
CA TRP A 50 7.49 -8.32 -5.89
C TRP A 50 8.06 -7.43 -6.98
N LEU A 51 7.52 -6.22 -7.10
CA LEU A 51 8.15 -5.17 -7.89
C LEU A 51 9.17 -4.45 -7.02
N ALA A 52 10.35 -4.19 -7.59
CA ALA A 52 11.35 -3.38 -6.91
C ALA A 52 10.78 -1.98 -6.68
N CYS A 53 10.81 -1.53 -5.43
CA CYS A 53 10.48 -0.15 -5.08
C CYS A 53 11.69 0.74 -5.37
N ASP A 54 11.45 1.95 -5.87
CA ASP A 54 12.48 2.97 -5.93
C ASP A 54 12.98 3.26 -4.50
N ALA A 55 14.31 3.30 -4.32
CA ALA A 55 14.92 3.63 -3.03
C ALA A 55 14.45 4.98 -2.48
N ALA A 56 14.08 5.92 -3.36
CA ALA A 56 13.52 7.20 -2.97
C ALA A 56 12.11 7.10 -2.34
N LEU A 57 11.40 5.98 -2.49
CA LEU A 57 10.07 5.73 -1.92
C LEU A 57 10.12 4.70 -0.76
N ALA A 58 11.25 4.01 -0.60
CA ALA A 58 11.46 2.99 0.42
C ALA A 58 11.81 3.60 1.79
N ASP A 59 10.82 4.19 2.47
CA ASP A 59 10.97 4.66 3.84
C ASP A 59 9.72 4.42 4.70
N SER A 60 9.75 3.35 5.48
CA SER A 60 8.63 2.90 6.33
C SER A 60 8.32 3.81 7.53
N ARG A 61 9.04 4.93 7.71
CA ARG A 61 8.73 5.92 8.75
C ARG A 61 7.56 6.83 8.36
N PHE A 62 7.31 6.97 7.06
CA PHE A 62 6.20 7.76 6.55
C PHE A 62 4.93 6.91 6.43
N ARG A 63 3.80 7.50 6.81
CA ARG A 63 2.49 6.88 6.73
C ARG A 63 1.52 7.83 6.01
N PHE A 64 0.85 7.30 5.00
CA PHE A 64 -0.10 8.04 4.17
C PHE A 64 -1.50 7.41 4.14
N ASP A 65 -1.72 6.33 4.89
CA ASP A 65 -3.06 5.83 5.19
C ASP A 65 -3.71 6.65 6.31
N VAL A 66 -5.05 6.66 6.33
CA VAL A 66 -5.85 7.36 7.34
C VAL A 66 -6.57 6.34 8.21
N ASP A 67 -5.96 6.01 9.35
CA ASP A 67 -6.56 5.13 10.37
C ASP A 67 -7.18 5.92 11.52
N THR A 68 -6.65 7.12 11.79
CA THR A 68 -7.01 7.98 12.92
C THR A 68 -7.28 9.43 12.48
N PRO A 69 -8.00 10.22 13.31
CA PRO A 69 -8.15 11.66 13.06
C PRO A 69 -6.81 12.40 12.98
N GLU A 70 -5.80 11.95 13.71
CA GLU A 70 -4.45 12.52 13.69
C GLU A 70 -3.76 12.32 12.33
N ASP A 71 -3.95 11.15 11.70
CA ASP A 71 -3.43 10.87 10.36
C ASP A 71 -4.04 11.83 9.33
N LEU A 72 -5.36 12.06 9.42
CA LEU A 72 -6.04 13.03 8.55
C LEU A 72 -5.48 14.44 8.73
N ASN A 73 -5.34 14.91 9.98
CA ASN A 73 -4.79 16.25 10.26
C ASN A 73 -3.36 16.41 9.73
N TYR A 74 -2.55 15.36 9.83
CA TYR A 74 -1.20 15.32 9.26
C TYR A 74 -1.23 15.44 7.74
N LEU A 75 -2.05 14.64 7.04
CA LEU A 75 -2.15 14.68 5.58
C LEU A 75 -2.72 16.00 5.07
N GLU A 76 -3.71 16.59 5.75
CA GLU A 76 -4.23 17.91 5.41
C GLU A 76 -3.13 18.98 5.50
N SER A 77 -2.33 18.94 6.58
CA SER A 77 -1.20 19.85 6.76
C SER A 77 -0.13 19.65 5.71
N LEU A 78 0.19 18.40 5.35
CA LEU A 78 1.15 18.05 4.32
C LEU A 78 0.70 18.57 2.94
N VAL A 79 -0.56 18.35 2.58
CA VAL A 79 -1.13 18.79 1.30
C VAL A 79 -1.14 20.32 1.20
N GLN A 80 -1.56 21.01 2.26
CA GLN A 80 -1.63 22.47 2.28
C GLN A 80 -0.25 23.12 2.27
N SER A 81 0.68 22.64 3.09
CA SER A 81 2.02 23.22 3.21
C SER A 81 2.93 22.87 2.02
N GLY A 82 2.77 21.67 1.46
CA GLY A 82 3.55 21.18 0.32
C GLY A 82 3.00 21.55 -1.04
N ASN A 83 1.82 22.20 -1.11
CA ASN A 83 1.10 22.47 -2.34
C ASN A 83 0.91 21.19 -3.20
N ILE A 84 0.64 20.07 -2.53
CA ILE A 84 0.42 18.77 -3.19
C ILE A 84 -0.91 18.81 -3.93
N THR A 85 -0.94 18.26 -5.14
CA THR A 85 -2.14 18.19 -5.96
C THR A 85 -2.38 16.77 -6.45
N MET A 86 -3.53 16.53 -7.08
CA MET A 86 -3.82 15.24 -7.73
C MET A 86 -2.85 14.91 -8.90
N ALA A 87 -2.07 15.88 -9.37
CA ALA A 87 -1.04 15.66 -10.39
C ALA A 87 0.34 15.36 -9.79
N SER A 88 0.49 15.48 -8.46
CA SER A 88 1.75 15.21 -7.78
C SER A 88 2.10 13.73 -7.81
N THR A 89 3.37 13.45 -8.06
CA THR A 89 3.95 12.10 -8.05
C THR A 89 4.26 11.63 -6.63
N ALA A 90 4.44 10.32 -6.46
CA ALA A 90 4.87 9.77 -5.17
C ALA A 90 6.22 10.35 -4.70
N HIS A 91 7.14 10.65 -5.63
CA HIS A 91 8.41 11.31 -5.31
C HIS A 91 8.22 12.71 -4.75
N GLU A 92 7.38 13.54 -5.39
CA GLU A 92 7.10 14.89 -4.90
C GLU A 92 6.44 14.87 -3.51
N ILE A 93 5.52 13.93 -3.27
CA ILE A 93 4.90 13.74 -1.94
C ILE A 93 5.98 13.40 -0.89
N MET A 94 6.91 12.50 -1.23
CA MET A 94 7.99 12.11 -0.33
C MET A 94 8.99 13.24 -0.06
N ASP A 95 9.31 14.06 -1.05
CA ASP A 95 10.22 15.20 -0.90
C ASP A 95 9.63 16.24 0.06
N VAL A 96 8.34 16.56 -0.10
CA VAL A 96 7.61 17.42 0.85
C VAL A 96 7.60 16.80 2.25
N ALA A 97 7.30 15.52 2.38
CA ALA A 97 7.23 14.84 3.68
C ALA A 97 8.60 14.82 4.40
N ARG A 98 9.70 14.79 3.64
CA ARG A 98 11.07 14.90 4.17
C ARG A 98 11.47 16.33 4.51
N GLY A 99 10.73 17.33 4.03
CA GLY A 99 11.09 18.75 4.12
C GLY A 99 12.27 19.13 3.24
N SER A 100 12.41 18.50 2.07
CA SER A 100 13.48 18.73 1.09
C SER A 100 13.06 19.63 -0.07
#